data_AF-A0A0D6PBA9-F1
#
_entry.id   AF-A0A0D6PBA9-F1
#
_cell.length_a   1.000
_cell.length_b   1.000
_cell.length_c   1.000
_cell.angle_alpha   90.00
_cell.angle_beta   90.00
_cell.angle_gamma   90.00
#
_symmetry.space_group_name_H-M   'P 1'
#
loop_
_entity.id
_entity.type
_entity.pdbx_description
1 polymer ?
#
loop_
_entity_poly.entity_id
_entity_poly.type
_entity_poly.pdbx_seq_one_letter_code
_entity_poly.pdbx_strand_id
1 'polypeptide(L)' 'MLVNFIRTAVAHKAAQFNVDKRAVTAIEYALIAALIAVVIIAAVTSLGKGVSNTFNSVASEL' A
#
# COMPACT_ATOMS: atom_id res chain seq x y z
N MET A 1 -23.93 -23.63 35.79
CA MET A 1 -24.35 -22.36 35.15
C MET A 1 -23.16 -21.42 34.92
N LEU A 2 -22.39 -21.06 35.95
CA LEU A 2 -21.19 -20.20 35.83
C LEU A 2 -20.07 -20.75 34.93
N VAL A 3 -19.75 -22.04 35.03
CA VAL A 3 -18.64 -22.64 34.26
C VAL A 3 -18.92 -22.64 32.75
N ASN A 4 -20.17 -22.87 32.35
CA ASN A 4 -20.58 -22.81 30.93
C ASN A 4 -20.50 -21.36 30.42
N PHE A 5 -20.84 -20.38 31.26
CA PHE A 5 -20.74 -18.97 30.91
C PHE A 5 -19.29 -18.55 30.65
N ILE A 6 -18.36 -18.99 31.50
CA ILE A 6 -16.92 -18.74 31.34
C ILE A 6 -16.39 -19.43 30.07
N ARG A 7 -16.77 -20.69 29.82
CA ARG A 7 -16.38 -21.43 28.61
C ARG A 7 -16.84 -20.73 27.34
N THR A 8 -18.08 -20.25 27.30
CA THR A 8 -18.62 -19.52 26.13
C THR A 8 -17.92 -18.17 25.94
N ALA A 9 -17.66 -17.42 27.03
CA ALA A 9 -16.97 -16.14 26.97
C ALA A 9 -15.52 -16.26 26.46
N VAL A 10 -14.79 -17.29 26.91
CA VAL A 10 -13.42 -17.58 26.46
C VAL A 10 -13.39 -18.00 25.00
N ALA A 11 -14.31 -18.89 24.58
CA ALA A 11 -14.40 -19.33 23.18
C ALA A 11 -14.70 -18.17 22.22
N HIS A 12 -15.56 -17.23 22.61
CA HIS A 12 -15.92 -16.08 21.78
C HIS A 12 -14.75 -15.10 21.59
N LYS A 13 -13.99 -14.81 22.66
CA LYS A 13 -12.78 -13.99 22.58
C LYS A 13 -11.68 -14.68 21.77
N ALA A 14 -11.48 -15.99 21.96
CA ALA A 14 -10.51 -16.76 21.18
C ALA A 14 -10.83 -16.78 19.67
N ALA A 15 -12.12 -16.86 19.30
CA ALA A 15 -12.56 -16.79 17.91
C ALA A 15 -12.33 -15.41 17.28
N GLN A 16 -12.46 -14.32 18.05
CA GLN A 16 -12.21 -12.95 17.57
C GLN A 16 -10.73 -12.67 17.27
N PHE A 17 -9.79 -13.31 17.97
CA PHE A 17 -8.36 -13.13 17.72
C PHE A 17 -7.86 -13.83 16.43
N ASN A 18 -8.64 -14.76 15.87
CA ASN A 18 -8.15 -15.63 14.79
C ASN A 18 -8.41 -15.08 13.37
N VAL A 19 -9.14 -13.97 13.22
CA VAL A 19 -9.49 -13.42 11.89
C VAL A 19 -9.55 -11.89 11.92
N ASP A 20 -8.40 -11.22 12.05
CA ASP A 20 -8.35 -9.77 11.85
C ASP A 20 -8.21 -9.46 10.34
N LYS A 21 -9.35 -9.41 9.64
CA LYS A 21 -9.40 -9.16 8.19
C LYS A 21 -8.80 -7.82 7.78
N ARG A 22 -8.63 -6.89 8.72
CA ARG A 22 -8.07 -5.55 8.48
C ARG A 22 -6.62 -5.63 7.98
N ALA A 23 -5.84 -6.58 8.48
CA ALA A 23 -4.47 -6.81 8.02
C ALA A 23 -4.43 -7.40 6.61
N VAL A 24 -5.37 -8.28 6.28
CA VAL A 24 -5.51 -8.86 4.93
C VAL A 24 -5.97 -7.79 3.93
N THR A 25 -6.91 -6.92 4.31
CA THR A 25 -7.31 -5.80 3.43
C THR A 25 -6.16 -4.80 3.24
N ALA A 26 -5.31 -4.60 4.26
CA ALA A 26 -4.17 -3.69 4.14
C ALA A 26 -3.15 -4.17 3.09
N ILE A 27 -2.90 -5.47 2.97
CA ILE A 27 -1.94 -6.00 1.99
C ILE A 27 -2.47 -5.90 0.55
N GLU A 28 -3.77 -6.01 0.35
CA GLU A 28 -4.41 -5.83 -0.97
C GLU A 28 -4.27 -4.39 -1.47
N TYR A 29 -4.60 -3.40 -0.63
CA TYR A 29 -4.43 -1.99 -0.97
C TYR A 29 -2.96 -1.58 -1.08
N ALA A 30 -2.07 -2.18 -0.27
CA ALA A 30 -0.62 -1.90 -0.35
C ALA A 30 -0.02 -2.35 -1.69
N LEU A 31 -0.45 -3.48 -2.24
CA LEU A 31 0.01 -3.94 -3.55
C LEU A 31 -0.42 -2.98 -4.67
N ILE A 32 -1.68 -2.53 -4.66
CA ILE A 32 -2.18 -1.56 -5.64
C ILE A 32 -1.42 -0.23 -5.52
N ALA A 33 -1.21 0.26 -4.29
CA ALA A 33 -0.45 1.47 -4.03
C ALA A 33 0.99 1.36 -4.55
N ALA A 34 1.65 0.21 -4.36
CA ALA A 34 3.00 -0.05 -4.87
C ALA A 34 3.04 0.00 -6.42
N LEU A 35 2.06 -0.61 -7.09
CA LEU A 35 1.98 -0.57 -8.56
C LEU A 35 1.77 0.86 -9.10
N ILE A 36 0.88 1.63 -8.47
CA ILE A 36 0.66 3.03 -8.82
C ILE A 36 1.95 3.85 -8.61
N ALA A 37 2.65 3.63 -7.49
CA ALA A 37 3.91 4.32 -7.21
C ALA A 37 4.97 4.07 -8.28
N VAL A 38 5.15 2.82 -8.72
CA VAL A 38 6.10 2.47 -9.79
C VAL A 38 5.77 3.20 -11.10
N VAL A 39 4.49 3.25 -11.49
CA VAL A 39 4.05 3.94 -12.71
C VAL A 39 4.32 5.45 -12.61
N ILE A 40 4.01 6.07 -11.47
CA ILE A 40 4.26 7.50 -11.25
C ILE A 40 5.76 7.81 -11.32
N ILE A 41 6.60 7.00 -10.66
CA ILE A 41 8.05 7.18 -10.68
C ILE A 41 8.58 7.11 -12.12
N ALA A 42 8.14 6.13 -12.90
CA ALA A 42 8.55 5.99 -14.29
C ALA A 42 8.12 7.19 -15.15
N ALA A 43 6.88 7.63 -15.00
CA ALA A 43 6.34 8.78 -15.74
C ALA A 43 7.08 10.08 -15.42
N VAL A 44 7.26 10.38 -14.13
CA VAL A 44 7.97 11.59 -13.67
C VAL A 44 9.44 11.55 -14.09
N THR A 45 10.09 10.39 -14.04
CA THR A 45 11.48 10.23 -14.51
C THR A 45 11.61 10.52 -16.00
N SER A 46 10.71 9.97 -16.82
CA SER A 46 10.70 10.21 -18.26
C SER A 46 10.44 11.68 -18.60
N LEU A 47 9.48 12.30 -17.91
CA LEU A 47 9.16 13.72 -18.08
C LEU A 47 10.35 14.60 -17.70
N GLY A 48 10.98 14.33 -16.55
CA GLY A 48 12.16 15.06 -16.09
C GLY A 48 13.32 15.00 -17.07
N LYS A 49 13.57 13.83 -17.68
CA LYS A 49 14.57 13.69 -18.76
C LYS A 49 14.22 14.55 -19.96
N GLY A 50 12.96 14.54 -20.41
CA GLY A 50 12.50 15.37 -21.52
C GLY A 50 12.73 16.87 -21.26
N VAL A 51 12.34 17.35 -20.08
CA VAL A 51 12.55 18.73 -19.66
C VAL A 51 14.04 19.09 -19.61
N SER A 52 14.86 18.25 -18.99
CA SER A 52 16.31 18.48 -18.91
C SER A 52 16.95 18.53 -20.30
N ASN A 53 16.53 17.66 -21.22
CA ASN A 53 17.05 17.65 -22.59
C ASN A 53 16.69 18.94 -23.31
N THR A 54 15.45 19.43 -23.19
CA THR A 54 15.03 20.70 -23.80
C THR A 54 15.87 21.87 -23.30
N PHE A 55 16.09 21.99 -21.99
CA PHE A 55 16.91 23.08 -21.46
C PHE A 55 18.38 22.96 -21.87
N ASN A 56 18.92 21.74 -21.92
CA ASN A 56 20.29 21.51 -22.40
C ASN A 56 20.45 21.86 -23.89
N SER A 57 19.47 21.53 -24.73
CA SER A 57 19.47 21.92 -26.15
C SER A 57 19.53 23.45 -26.30
N VAL A 58 18.69 24.18 -25.57
CA VAL A 58 18.70 25.66 -25.60
C VAL A 58 20.02 26.22 -25.09
N ALA A 59 20.56 25.68 -23.99
CA ALA A 59 21.84 26.12 -23.43
C ALA A 59 23.02 25.84 -24.37
N SER A 60 22.92 24.83 -25.24
CA SER A 60 23.95 24.51 -26.23
C SER A 60 23.85 25.37 -27.50
N GLU A 61 22.73 26.04 -27.72
CA GLU A 61 22.51 26.93 -28.88
C GLU A 61 22.79 28.41 -28.56
N LEU A 62 23.01 28.77 -27.28
CA LEU A 62 23.43 30.09 -26.81
C LEU A 62 24.96 30.18 -26.67
#